data_AF-A0A1G8S264-F1
#
_entry.id   AF-A0A1G8S264-F1
#
_cell.length_a   1.000
_cell.length_b   1.000
_cell.length_c   1.000
_cell.angle_alpha   90.00
_cell.angle_beta   90.00
_cell.angle_gamma   90.00
#
_symmetry.space_group_name_H-M   'P 1'
#
loop_
_entity.id
_entity.type
_entity.pdbx_description
1 polymer ?
#
loop_
_entity_poly.entity_id
_entity_poly.type
_entity_poly.pdbx_seq_one_letter_code
_entity_poly.pdbx_strand_id
1 'polypeptide(L)'
;MSKGAKQYNYDTEKVKNLIKNTNLTYRDISKQTGCPYASVVYHGRRIRGRTNGKNTKGPVNQPAPVLVKRQEEENLSFSITKEKVSVHQYDKEMEQLIHAAKQMGATTIDITVKK
;
A
#
# COMPACT_ATOMS: atom_id res chain seq x y z
N MET A 1 11.57 -11.97 38.47
CA MET A 1 10.15 -11.63 38.23
C MET A 1 9.84 -11.80 36.74
N SER A 2 9.52 -13.02 36.30
CA SER A 2 9.18 -13.29 34.89
C SER A 2 7.76 -12.81 34.64
N LYS A 3 7.60 -11.71 33.88
CA LYS A 3 6.29 -11.19 33.50
C LYS A 3 5.59 -12.26 32.65
N GLY A 4 4.51 -12.85 33.17
CA GLY A 4 3.69 -13.80 32.43
C GLY A 4 3.25 -13.22 31.09
N ALA A 5 3.39 -14.00 30.02
CA ALA A 5 2.95 -13.58 28.70
C ALA A 5 1.44 -13.35 28.73
N LYS A 6 1.00 -12.13 28.36
CA LYS A 6 -0.43 -11.82 28.21
C LYS A 6 -0.98 -12.70 27.09
N GLN A 7 -1.85 -13.63 27.44
CA GLN A 7 -2.59 -14.42 26.46
C GLN A 7 -3.72 -13.54 25.92
N TYR A 8 -3.67 -13.26 24.63
CA TYR A 8 -4.71 -12.52 23.94
C TYR A 8 -5.62 -13.52 23.23
N ASN A 9 -6.90 -13.56 23.61
CA ASN A 9 -7.90 -14.34 22.91
C ASN A 9 -8.50 -13.47 21.80
N TYR A 10 -8.12 -13.73 20.56
CA TYR A 10 -8.67 -13.07 19.39
C TYR A 10 -8.85 -14.08 18.25
N ASP A 11 -9.83 -13.82 17.40
CA ASP A 11 -10.11 -14.66 16.26
C ASP A 11 -9.07 -14.42 15.15
N THR A 12 -8.13 -15.36 15.05
CA THR A 12 -7.08 -15.31 14.02
C THR A 12 -7.62 -15.43 12.60
N GLU A 13 -8.72 -16.14 12.38
CA GLU A 13 -9.32 -16.32 11.05
C GLU A 13 -9.97 -15.02 10.59
N LYS A 14 -10.70 -14.34 11.48
CA LYS A 14 -11.28 -13.02 11.21
C LYS A 14 -10.21 -11.98 10.84
N VAL A 15 -9.08 -11.96 11.57
CA VAL A 15 -7.94 -11.08 11.26
C VAL A 15 -7.37 -11.39 9.86
N LYS A 16 -7.14 -12.67 9.54
CA LYS A 16 -6.62 -13.06 8.22
C LYS A 16 -7.59 -12.69 7.09
N ASN A 17 -8.89 -12.88 7.28
CA ASN A 17 -9.91 -12.56 6.29
C ASN A 17 -9.98 -11.05 6.03
N LEU A 18 -9.92 -10.22 7.08
CA LEU A 18 -9.86 -8.77 6.92
C LEU A 18 -8.59 -8.34 6.20
N ILE A 19 -7.43 -8.93 6.51
CA ILE A 19 -6.16 -8.59 5.84
C ILE A 19 -6.18 -8.97 4.34
N LYS A 20 -6.81 -10.10 3.99
CA LYS A 20 -6.90 -10.62 2.60
C LYS A 20 -7.93 -9.87 1.76
N ASN A 21 -9.13 -9.66 2.31
CA ASN A 21 -10.28 -9.22 1.53
C ASN A 21 -10.50 -7.70 1.60
N THR A 22 -9.82 -7.01 2.52
CA THR A 22 -9.97 -5.56 2.69
C THR A 22 -8.63 -4.84 2.62
N ASN A 23 -8.68 -3.58 2.19
CA ASN A 23 -7.54 -2.64 2.20
C ASN A 23 -7.44 -1.86 3.52
N LEU A 24 -8.06 -2.34 4.60
CA LEU A 24 -7.97 -1.71 5.91
C LEU A 24 -6.51 -1.64 6.40
N THR A 25 -6.22 -0.59 7.17
CA THR A 25 -4.92 -0.45 7.82
C THR A 25 -4.79 -1.45 8.98
N TYR A 26 -3.56 -1.85 9.33
CA TYR A 26 -3.34 -2.76 10.45
C TYR A 26 -3.88 -2.21 11.79
N ARG A 27 -3.95 -0.87 11.90
CA ARG A 27 -4.50 -0.19 13.07
C ARG A 27 -6.02 -0.38 13.15
N ASP A 28 -6.71 -0.29 12.02
CA ASP A 28 -8.17 -0.47 11.98
C ASP A 28 -8.57 -1.93 12.21
N ILE A 29 -7.82 -2.86 11.63
CA ILE A 29 -8.02 -4.30 11.85
C ILE A 29 -7.81 -4.65 13.33
N SER A 30 -6.80 -4.08 13.98
CA SER A 30 -6.55 -4.26 15.41
C SER A 30 -7.74 -3.78 16.26
N LYS A 31 -8.31 -2.61 15.95
CA LYS A 31 -9.49 -2.09 16.63
C LYS A 31 -10.73 -2.97 16.44
N GLN A 32 -10.97 -3.45 15.21
CA GLN A 32 -12.16 -4.25 14.89
C GLN A 32 -12.13 -5.67 15.45
N THR A 33 -10.94 -6.24 15.62
CA THR A 33 -10.76 -7.63 16.02
C THR A 33 -10.34 -7.80 17.48
N GLY A 34 -9.96 -6.72 18.15
CA GLY A 34 -9.34 -6.78 19.48
C GLY A 34 -7.95 -7.44 19.47
N CYS A 35 -7.43 -7.78 18.28
CA CYS A 35 -6.13 -8.39 18.11
C CYS A 35 -5.03 -7.34 18.38
N PRO A 36 -3.98 -7.68 19.15
CA PRO A 36 -2.84 -6.80 19.33
C PRO A 36 -2.23 -6.38 17.99
N TYR A 37 -1.90 -5.10 17.87
CA TYR A 37 -1.34 -4.54 16.64
C TYR A 37 -0.13 -5.33 16.12
N ALA A 38 0.78 -5.76 17.00
CA ALA A 38 1.94 -6.57 16.64
C ALA A 38 1.56 -7.90 15.96
N SER A 39 0.51 -8.57 16.46
CA SER A 39 -0.02 -9.81 15.89
C SER A 39 -0.65 -9.57 14.51
N VAL A 40 -1.40 -8.47 14.36
CA VAL A 40 -1.98 -8.07 13.06
C VAL A 40 -0.88 -7.81 12.04
N VAL A 41 0.17 -7.08 12.41
CA VAL A 41 1.33 -6.81 11.53
C VAL A 41 2.03 -8.10 11.13
N TYR A 42 2.22 -9.03 12.07
CA TYR A 42 2.82 -10.34 11.79
C TYR A 42 2.02 -11.11 10.73
N HIS A 43 0.69 -11.20 10.88
CA HIS A 43 -0.16 -11.83 9.88
C HIS A 43 -0.18 -11.05 8.55
N GLY A 44 -0.20 -9.71 8.62
CA GLY A 44 -0.17 -8.81 7.48
C GLY A 44 1.04 -9.04 6.58
N ARG A 45 2.24 -9.08 7.15
CA ARG A 45 3.49 -9.38 6.42
C ARG A 45 3.45 -10.74 5.73
N ARG A 46 2.87 -11.76 6.37
CA ARG A 46 2.78 -13.11 5.80
C ARG A 46 1.76 -13.22 4.67
N ILE A 47 0.72 -12.37 4.67
CA ILE A 47 -0.36 -12.39 3.68
C ILE A 47 -0.08 -11.41 2.53
N ARG A 48 0.15 -10.13 2.83
CA ARG A 48 0.40 -9.07 1.83
C ARG A 48 1.85 -9.05 1.32
N GLY A 49 2.80 -9.56 2.10
CA GLY A 49 4.24 -9.54 1.76
C GLY A 49 4.77 -10.81 1.10
N ARG A 50 3.95 -11.87 0.93
CA ARG A 50 4.37 -13.13 0.30
C ARG A 50 4.12 -13.21 -1.22
N THR A 51 3.65 -12.14 -1.84
CA THR A 51 3.20 -12.13 -3.24
C THR A 51 4.31 -12.39 -4.28
N ASN A 52 5.59 -12.46 -3.90
CA ASN A 52 6.70 -12.74 -4.83
C ASN A 52 7.55 -14.01 -4.52
N GLY A 53 7.09 -14.90 -3.63
CA GLY A 53 7.83 -16.12 -3.27
C GLY A 53 7.05 -17.41 -3.53
N LYS A 54 7.24 -17.99 -4.71
CA LYS A 54 6.75 -19.30 -5.21
C LYS A 54 6.36 -20.32 -4.12
N ASN A 55 5.17 -20.90 -4.25
CA ASN A 55 4.89 -22.25 -3.76
C ASN A 55 3.99 -23.02 -4.74
N THR A 56 4.61 -23.53 -5.80
CA THR A 56 4.10 -24.54 -6.72
C THR A 56 4.15 -25.92 -6.04
N LYS A 57 3.10 -26.35 -5.32
CA LYS A 57 2.81 -27.78 -5.04
C LYS A 57 1.31 -27.99 -4.78
N GLY A 58 0.61 -28.61 -5.74
CA GLY A 58 -0.76 -29.12 -5.61
C GLY A 58 -1.52 -29.20 -6.95
N PRO A 59 -2.09 -30.36 -7.37
CA PRO A 59 -2.49 -30.62 -8.76
C PRO A 59 -3.94 -30.20 -9.11
N VAL A 60 -4.08 -29.70 -10.34
CA VAL A 60 -5.16 -29.86 -11.35
C VAL A 60 -6.62 -29.74 -10.92
N ASN A 61 -7.26 -28.61 -11.28
CA ASN A 61 -8.30 -28.59 -12.33
C ASN A 61 -8.65 -27.14 -12.70
N GLN A 62 -8.41 -26.78 -13.96
CA GLN A 62 -8.90 -25.54 -14.58
C GLN A 62 -10.43 -25.65 -14.75
N PRO A 63 -11.13 -24.51 -14.75
CA PRO A 63 -11.38 -23.88 -16.04
C PRO A 63 -10.81 -22.46 -16.05
N ALA A 64 -10.13 -22.13 -17.14
CA ALA A 64 -9.54 -20.83 -17.37
C ALA A 64 -10.62 -19.73 -17.30
N PRO A 65 -10.46 -18.69 -16.49
CA PRO A 65 -11.05 -17.41 -16.79
C PRO A 65 -10.03 -16.64 -17.64
N VAL A 66 -10.42 -16.42 -18.89
CA VAL A 66 -10.05 -15.34 -19.80
C VAL A 66 -8.88 -14.48 -19.34
N LEU A 67 -7.85 -14.49 -20.19
CA LEU A 67 -6.70 -13.60 -20.20
C LEU A 67 -7.15 -12.13 -20.29
N VAL A 68 -7.59 -11.56 -19.17
CA VAL A 68 -7.72 -10.11 -19.04
C VAL A 68 -6.32 -9.60 -18.77
N LYS A 69 -5.69 -9.04 -19.81
CA LYS A 69 -4.62 -8.05 -19.65
C LYS A 69 -5.15 -6.94 -18.73
N ARG A 70 -4.94 -7.05 -17.42
CA ARG A 70 -4.91 -5.88 -16.54
C ARG A 70 -3.48 -5.39 -16.54
N GLN A 71 -3.22 -4.52 -17.51
CA GLN A 71 -2.13 -3.56 -17.41
C GLN A 71 -2.33 -2.73 -16.15
N GLU A 72 -1.18 -2.37 -15.58
CA GLU A 72 -0.95 -1.23 -14.69
C GLU A 72 -1.53 -1.33 -13.28
N GLU A 73 -0.61 -1.67 -12.38
CA GLU A 73 -0.46 -0.96 -11.12
C GLU A 73 -0.95 0.49 -11.27
N GLU A 74 -2.02 0.83 -10.57
CA GLU A 74 -2.34 2.20 -10.21
C GLU A 74 -1.27 2.70 -9.22
N ASN A 75 -0.01 2.79 -9.68
CA ASN A 75 0.80 3.92 -9.29
C ASN A 75 0.00 5.12 -9.79
N LEU A 76 -0.70 5.82 -8.89
CA LEU A 76 -1.30 7.11 -9.19
C LEU A 76 -0.15 8.07 -9.54
N SER A 77 0.36 7.95 -10.76
CA SER A 77 1.35 8.84 -11.35
C SER A 77 0.59 10.09 -11.76
N PHE A 78 0.55 11.06 -10.88
CA PHE A 78 0.06 12.38 -11.22
C PHE A 78 1.19 13.17 -11.89
N SER A 79 1.01 13.51 -13.16
CA SER A 79 1.91 14.43 -13.87
C SER A 79 1.30 15.83 -13.88
N ILE A 80 1.95 16.76 -13.19
CA ILE A 80 1.59 18.17 -13.26
C ILE A 80 2.54 18.81 -14.28
N THR A 81 2.03 19.10 -15.47
CA THR A 81 2.80 19.77 -16.52
C THR A 81 2.39 21.23 -16.56
N LYS A 82 3.34 22.14 -16.32
CA LYS A 82 3.12 23.58 -16.43
C LYS A 82 4.01 24.14 -17.53
N GLU A 83 3.40 24.74 -18.55
CA GLU A 83 4.09 25.34 -19.69
C GLU A 83 4.28 26.84 -19.48
N LYS A 84 5.38 27.40 -20.02
CA LYS A 84 5.71 28.85 -20.01
C LYS A 84 5.96 29.44 -18.61
N VAL A 85 6.74 28.74 -17.78
CA VAL A 85 7.25 29.30 -16.51
C VAL A 85 8.37 30.31 -16.82
N SER A 86 8.18 31.55 -16.39
CA SER A 86 9.26 32.56 -16.44
C SER A 86 10.37 32.17 -15.46
N VAL A 87 11.62 32.15 -15.92
CA VAL A 87 12.79 31.79 -15.09
C VAL A 87 12.88 32.66 -13.84
N HIS A 88 12.42 33.92 -13.90
CA HIS A 88 12.43 34.85 -12.77
C HIS A 88 11.37 34.57 -11.70
N GLN A 89 10.37 33.72 -11.99
CA GLN A 89 9.31 33.36 -11.05
C GLN A 89 9.35 31.89 -10.63
N TYR A 90 10.37 31.15 -11.08
CA TYR A 90 10.50 29.71 -10.89
C TYR A 90 10.37 29.29 -9.42
N ASP A 91 10.99 30.00 -8.48
CA ASP A 91 10.99 29.63 -7.07
C ASP A 91 9.58 29.59 -6.46
N LYS A 92 8.78 30.64 -6.72
CA LYS A 92 7.39 30.71 -6.23
C LYS A 92 6.50 29.65 -6.86
N GLU A 93 6.71 29.36 -8.14
CA GLU A 93 5.93 28.34 -8.83
C GLU A 93 6.32 26.93 -8.40
N MET A 94 7.60 26.70 -8.14
CA MET A 94 8.11 25.44 -7.64
C MET A 94 7.58 25.15 -6.22
N GLU A 95 7.51 26.15 -5.36
CA GLU A 95 6.87 26.03 -4.04
C GLU A 95 5.40 25.62 -4.15
N GLN A 96 4.65 26.21 -5.08
CA GLN A 96 3.25 25.85 -5.32
C GLN A 96 3.11 24.39 -5.79
N LEU A 97 4.01 23.94 -6.67
CA LEU A 97 4.02 22.56 -7.16
C LEU A 97 4.36 21.56 -6.05
N ILE A 98 5.35 21.86 -5.21
CA ILE A 98 5.72 21.03 -4.06
C ILE A 98 4.56 20.97 -3.06
N HIS A 99 3.90 22.10 -2.80
CA HIS A 99 2.77 22.15 -1.89
C HIS A 99 1.59 21.32 -2.41
N ALA A 100 1.26 21.44 -3.70
CA ALA A 100 0.23 20.63 -4.34
C ALA A 100 0.57 19.13 -4.28
N ALA A 101 1.80 18.76 -4.62
CA ALA A 101 2.28 17.39 -4.55
C ALA A 101 2.18 16.82 -3.12
N LYS A 102 2.55 17.62 -2.11
CA LYS A 102 2.45 17.24 -0.69
C LYS A 102 0.99 17.05 -0.26
N GLN A 103 0.08 17.92 -0.69
CA GLN A 103 -1.36 17.76 -0.44
C GLN A 103 -1.94 16.52 -1.11
N MET A 104 -1.38 16.14 -2.27
CA MET A 104 -1.74 14.92 -3.01
C MET A 104 -1.07 13.65 -2.45
N GLY A 105 -0.25 13.77 -1.40
CA GLY A 105 0.42 12.63 -0.78
C GLY A 105 1.65 12.12 -1.53
N ALA A 106 2.16 12.88 -2.51
CA ALA A 106 3.39 12.54 -3.20
C ALA A 106 4.60 12.77 -2.28
N THR A 107 5.45 11.76 -2.18
CA THR A 107 6.69 11.81 -1.38
C THR A 107 7.89 12.27 -2.21
N THR A 108 7.81 12.15 -3.53
CA THR A 108 8.91 12.39 -4.47
C THR A 108 8.35 13.05 -5.73
N ILE A 109 9.08 14.00 -6.30
CA ILE A 109 8.69 14.73 -7.52
C ILE A 109 9.86 14.65 -8.50
N ASP A 110 9.61 14.12 -9.69
CA ASP A 110 10.56 14.15 -10.80
C ASP A 110 10.33 15.40 -11.65
N ILE A 111 11.38 16.22 -11.80
CA ILE A 111 11.33 17.48 -12.56
C ILE A 111 12.16 17.30 -13.82
N THR A 112 11.55 17.50 -14.99
CA THR A 112 12.24 17.46 -16.28
C THR A 112 12.16 18.83 -16.94
N VAL A 113 13.31 19.51 -17.06
CA VAL A 113 13.42 20.79 -17.79
C VAL A 113 13.89 20.49 -19.21
N LYS A 114 13.07 20.83 -20.21
CA LYS A 114 13.43 20.74 -21.64
C LYS A 114 13.81 22.14 -22.14
N LYS A 115 14.90 22.22 -22.91
CA LYS A 115 15.39 23.44 -23.54
C LYS A 115 14.82 23.59 -24.95
#